data_AF-A0A522LFB0-F1
#
_entry.id   AF-A0A522LFB0-F1
#
_cell.length_a   1.000
_cell.length_b   1.000
_cell.length_c   1.000
_cell.angle_alpha   90.00
_cell.angle_beta   90.00
_cell.angle_gamma   90.00
#
_symmetry.space_group_name_H-M   'P 1'
#
loop_
_entity.id
_entity.type
_entity.pdbx_description
1 polymer ?
#
loop_
_entity_poly.entity_id
_entity_poly.type
_entity_poly.pdbx_seq_one_letter_code
_entity_poly.pdbx_strand_id
1 'polypeptide(L)'
;YQLTESDVLGCASFDDSIGVNGWPLELHLKGDVEFRWPPIPASRGFNQLPYRMLVPLAGAEPPQAGDAPSGGSAKRVGAPVTLDNLWVAGRCASMTHEAQSAARVTGACFVMGQAAGIAADLALKSDTTAAQVDTTALQGRLEAEGAWLGTHPM
;
A
#
# COMPACT_ATOMS: atom_id res chain seq x y z
N TYR A 1 -4.08 -5.48 1.82
CA TYR A 1 -3.17 -5.63 2.99
C TYR A 1 -2.88 -4.25 3.53
N GLN A 2 -2.75 -4.09 4.84
CA GLN A 2 -2.35 -2.83 5.45
C GLN A 2 -0.90 -2.95 5.91
N LEU A 3 0.02 -2.17 5.32
CA LEU A 3 1.42 -2.15 5.76
C LEU A 3 1.52 -1.59 7.18
N THR A 4 2.30 -2.24 8.04
CA THR A 4 2.35 -1.94 9.48
C THR A 4 3.71 -1.39 9.94
N GLU A 5 3.75 -0.82 11.15
CA GLU A 5 5.00 -0.47 11.85
C GLU A 5 5.98 -1.65 11.89
N SER A 6 5.48 -2.84 12.25
CA SER A 6 6.30 -4.05 12.32
C SER A 6 6.88 -4.45 10.97
N ASP A 7 6.17 -4.20 9.87
CA ASP A 7 6.69 -4.49 8.54
C ASP A 7 7.90 -3.63 8.20
N VAL A 8 7.84 -2.33 8.57
CA VAL A 8 8.93 -1.38 8.32
C VAL A 8 10.13 -1.69 9.21
N LEU A 9 9.93 -1.76 10.53
CA LEU A 9 11.03 -2.00 11.48
C LEU A 9 11.62 -3.41 11.37
N GLY A 10 10.77 -4.39 11.05
CA GLY A 10 11.17 -5.78 10.83
C GLY A 10 11.72 -6.06 9.43
N CYS A 11 11.74 -5.08 8.52
CA CYS A 11 12.20 -5.26 7.14
C CYS A 11 11.44 -6.38 6.40
N ALA A 12 10.11 -6.44 6.54
CA ALA A 12 9.28 -7.54 6.04
C ALA A 12 9.45 -7.81 4.54
N SER A 13 9.33 -9.09 4.16
CA SER A 13 9.33 -9.57 2.78
C SER A 13 7.94 -10.03 2.34
N PHE A 14 7.66 -9.90 1.06
CA PHE A 14 6.38 -10.24 0.44
C PHE A 14 6.60 -10.87 -0.93
N ASP A 15 5.90 -11.98 -1.20
CA ASP A 15 5.95 -12.68 -2.49
C ASP A 15 5.43 -11.81 -3.64
N ASP A 16 4.54 -10.87 -3.35
CA ASP A 16 3.96 -9.91 -4.28
C ASP A 16 4.62 -8.53 -4.21
N SER A 17 5.93 -8.46 -3.89
CA SER A 17 6.65 -7.18 -3.83
C SER A 17 6.61 -6.44 -5.18
N ILE A 18 6.31 -5.14 -5.12
CA ILE A 18 6.37 -4.22 -6.25
C ILE A 18 7.58 -3.27 -6.18
N GLY A 19 8.40 -3.40 -5.13
CA GLY A 19 9.55 -2.56 -4.81
C GLY A 19 9.78 -2.46 -3.31
N VAL A 20 10.60 -1.51 -2.89
CA VAL A 20 11.08 -1.40 -1.50
C VAL A 20 10.90 -0.02 -0.89
N ASN A 21 10.85 0.04 0.43
CA ASN A 21 11.00 1.25 1.23
C ASN A 21 12.20 1.11 2.16
N GLY A 22 13.15 2.04 2.06
CA GLY A 22 14.34 2.12 2.92
C GLY A 22 14.31 3.27 3.94
N TRP A 23 13.21 4.04 4.02
CA TRP A 23 13.09 5.12 4.99
C TRP A 23 12.64 4.58 6.36
N PRO A 24 13.23 5.07 7.47
CA PRO A 24 12.78 4.72 8.83
C PRO A 24 11.38 5.29 9.11
N LEU A 25 10.80 4.92 10.26
CA LEU A 25 9.63 5.64 10.76
C LEU A 25 10.06 7.05 11.19
N GLU A 26 9.29 8.05 10.76
CA GLU A 26 9.51 9.47 11.05
C GLU A 26 8.23 10.06 11.67
N LEU A 27 8.07 9.82 12.97
CA LEU A 27 6.85 10.13 13.70
C LEU A 27 6.86 11.59 14.15
N HIS A 28 5.92 12.37 13.63
CA HIS A 28 5.70 13.74 14.07
C HIS A 28 4.85 13.75 15.35
N LEU A 29 5.54 13.89 16.49
CA LEU A 29 4.90 14.03 17.79
C LEU A 29 4.71 15.52 18.11
N LYS A 30 3.86 15.82 19.09
CA LYS A 30 3.59 17.22 19.46
C LYS A 30 4.87 17.86 20.04
N GLY A 31 5.54 18.68 19.23
CA GLY A 31 6.75 19.40 19.63
C GLY A 31 8.05 18.61 19.45
N ASP A 32 8.01 17.44 18.81
CA ASP A 32 9.20 16.61 18.58
C ASP A 32 9.06 15.73 17.31
N VAL A 33 10.17 15.22 16.81
CA VAL A 33 10.21 14.21 15.74
C VAL A 33 10.97 13.00 16.24
N GLU A 34 10.27 11.87 16.33
CA GLU A 34 10.88 10.60 16.73
C GLU A 34 11.21 9.77 15.48
N PHE A 35 12.50 9.43 15.33
CA PHE A 35 12.96 8.51 14.30
C PHE A 35 13.13 7.10 14.89
N ARG A 36 12.47 6.10 14.30
CA ARG A 36 12.69 4.68 14.63
C ARG A 36 13.27 3.95 13.44
N TRP A 37 14.47 3.41 13.65
CA TRP A 37 15.22 2.72 12.62
C TRP A 37 15.04 1.20 12.72
N PRO A 38 15.02 0.48 11.59
CA PRO A 38 15.26 -0.96 11.60
C PRO A 38 16.61 -1.28 12.28
N PRO A 39 16.80 -2.49 12.83
CA PRO A 39 18.01 -2.85 13.58
C PRO A 39 19.22 -3.10 12.65
N ILE A 40 19.71 -2.06 11.99
CA ILE A 40 20.86 -2.09 11.07
C ILE A 40 22.17 -2.13 11.89
N PRO A 41 23.19 -2.95 11.54
CA PRO A 41 23.31 -3.78 10.33
C PRO A 41 22.76 -5.21 10.49
N ALA A 42 22.09 -5.54 11.59
CA ALA A 42 21.51 -6.88 11.78
C ALA A 42 20.30 -7.15 10.85
N SER A 43 19.69 -6.10 10.30
CA SER A 43 18.69 -6.18 9.24
C SER A 43 19.20 -5.61 7.91
N ARG A 44 18.49 -5.93 6.82
CA ARG A 44 18.78 -5.45 5.46
C ARG A 44 18.50 -3.95 5.24
N GLY A 45 17.86 -3.28 6.21
CA GLY A 45 17.60 -1.84 6.17
C GLY A 45 16.46 -1.38 5.24
N PHE A 46 15.66 -2.29 4.69
CA PHE A 46 14.47 -1.95 3.90
C PHE A 46 13.38 -3.00 4.07
N ASN A 47 12.12 -2.58 3.93
CA ASN A 47 10.97 -3.48 3.79
C ASN A 47 10.50 -3.51 2.34
N GLN A 48 9.90 -4.62 1.92
CA GLN A 48 9.21 -4.69 0.63
C GLN A 48 7.84 -4.01 0.73
N LEU A 49 7.35 -3.52 -0.41
CA LEU A 49 6.01 -2.97 -0.58
C LEU A 49 5.18 -4.03 -1.34
N PRO A 50 4.16 -4.66 -0.72
CA PRO A 50 3.36 -5.68 -1.40
C PRO A 50 2.29 -5.07 -2.29
N TYR A 51 2.07 -5.60 -3.50
CA TYR A 51 1.06 -5.13 -4.46
C TYR A 51 -0.32 -4.95 -3.82
N ARG A 52 -0.75 -5.93 -3.02
CA ARG A 52 -2.05 -5.90 -2.34
C ARG A 52 -2.23 -4.77 -1.32
N MET A 53 -1.22 -3.93 -1.05
CA MET A 53 -1.39 -2.69 -0.30
C MET A 53 -2.05 -1.57 -1.12
N LEU A 54 -2.02 -1.70 -2.46
CA LEU A 54 -2.63 -0.76 -3.40
C LEU A 54 -4.10 -1.07 -3.67
N VAL A 55 -4.57 -2.27 -3.34
CA VAL A 55 -5.92 -2.74 -3.65
C VAL A 55 -6.82 -2.57 -2.42
N PRO A 56 -7.87 -1.73 -2.49
CA PRO A 56 -8.84 -1.58 -1.41
C PRO A 56 -9.58 -2.89 -1.13
N LEU A 57 -9.85 -3.19 0.14
CA LEU A 57 -10.67 -4.34 0.52
C LEU A 57 -12.15 -4.01 0.28
N ALA A 58 -12.88 -4.92 -0.36
CA ALA A 58 -14.33 -4.87 -0.41
C ALA A 58 -14.89 -5.07 1.01
N GLY A 59 -15.59 -4.07 1.55
CA GLY A 59 -16.28 -4.18 2.84
C GLY A 59 -15.60 -3.53 4.06
N ALA A 60 -14.79 -2.48 3.89
CA ALA A 60 -14.43 -1.64 5.03
C ALA A 60 -15.72 -1.14 5.71
N GLU A 61 -15.92 -1.51 6.98
CA GLU A 61 -17.09 -1.10 7.77
C GLU A 61 -17.22 0.43 7.73
N PRO A 62 -18.43 0.97 7.50
CA PRO A 62 -18.63 2.40 7.65
C PRO A 62 -18.29 2.81 9.09
N PRO A 63 -17.72 4.01 9.30
CA PRO A 63 -17.48 4.52 10.65
C PRO A 63 -18.80 4.51 11.44
N GLN A 64 -18.78 4.00 12.68
CA GLN A 64 -19.97 3.89 13.52
C GLN A 64 -20.67 5.25 13.65
N ALA A 65 -21.88 5.36 13.08
CA ALA A 65 -22.68 6.57 13.11
C ALA A 65 -23.31 6.72 14.50
N GLY A 66 -22.93 7.78 15.22
CA GLY A 66 -23.65 8.24 16.40
C GLY A 66 -25.04 8.78 16.04
N ASP A 67 -26.04 8.32 16.79
CA ASP A 67 -27.44 8.77 16.97
C ASP A 67 -27.97 9.86 16.01
N ALA A 68 -28.70 9.43 14.97
CA ALA A 68 -29.59 10.30 14.17
C ALA A 68 -31.05 9.79 14.27
N PRO A 69 -32.04 10.67 14.46
CA PRO A 69 -33.41 10.27 14.76
C PRO A 69 -34.18 9.80 13.52
N SER A 70 -35.11 8.88 13.75
CA SER A 70 -35.93 8.18 12.76
C SER A 70 -37.00 9.06 12.13
N GLY A 71 -37.02 9.15 10.79
CA GLY A 71 -38.20 9.59 10.06
C GLY A 71 -37.93 10.00 8.61
N GLY A 72 -38.40 9.20 7.66
CA GLY A 72 -38.48 9.54 6.24
C GLY A 72 -37.79 8.54 5.32
N SER A 73 -38.47 8.17 4.23
CA SER A 73 -37.97 7.28 3.18
C SER A 73 -36.79 7.91 2.43
N ALA A 74 -35.60 7.87 3.04
CA ALA A 74 -34.34 8.31 2.45
C ALA A 74 -33.75 7.16 1.61
N LYS A 75 -33.45 7.44 0.34
CA LYS A 75 -32.53 6.64 -0.48
C LYS A 75 -31.25 6.49 0.33
N ARG A 76 -30.88 5.26 0.73
CA ARG A 76 -29.72 4.99 1.59
C ARG A 76 -28.46 5.65 1.02
N VAL A 77 -28.06 6.79 1.58
CA VAL A 77 -26.68 7.28 1.56
C VAL A 77 -25.92 6.35 2.49
N GLY A 78 -24.88 5.66 2.00
CA GLY A 78 -23.93 4.98 2.89
C GLY A 78 -23.81 3.45 2.80
N ALA A 79 -23.99 2.85 1.62
CA ALA A 79 -23.32 1.56 1.35
C ALA A 79 -22.01 1.86 0.58
N PRO A 80 -20.85 1.33 1.00
CA PRO A 80 -19.60 1.47 0.25
C PRO A 80 -19.81 0.98 -1.19
N VAL A 81 -19.45 1.81 -2.17
CA VAL A 81 -19.36 1.35 -3.57
C VAL A 81 -18.07 0.55 -3.68
N THR A 82 -18.19 -0.75 -3.91
CA THR A 82 -17.02 -1.57 -4.26
C THR A 82 -16.67 -1.29 -5.72
N LEU A 83 -15.44 -0.85 -5.97
CA LEU A 83 -14.89 -0.65 -7.31
C LEU A 83 -13.83 -1.72 -7.55
N ASP A 84 -14.06 -2.56 -8.57
CA ASP A 84 -13.18 -3.69 -8.86
C ASP A 84 -11.95 -3.29 -9.69
N ASN A 85 -11.86 -2.02 -10.12
CA ASN A 85 -10.80 -1.45 -10.94
C ASN A 85 -10.15 -0.21 -10.28
N LEU A 86 -10.10 -0.19 -8.94
CA LEU A 86 -9.50 0.90 -8.16
C LEU A 86 -8.15 0.48 -7.57
N TRP A 87 -7.13 1.31 -7.81
CA TRP A 87 -5.84 1.26 -7.14
C TRP A 87 -5.61 2.55 -6.37
N VAL A 88 -4.96 2.43 -5.21
CA VAL A 88 -4.70 3.55 -4.32
C VAL A 88 -3.20 3.55 -3.99
N ALA A 89 -2.48 4.56 -4.49
CA ALA A 89 -1.02 4.65 -4.43
C ALA A 89 -0.56 5.91 -3.69
N GLY A 90 0.63 5.87 -3.10
CA GLY A 90 1.19 7.00 -2.36
C GLY A 90 0.54 7.18 -0.99
N ARG A 91 0.22 8.43 -0.60
CA ARG A 91 -0.29 8.76 0.75
C ARG A 91 -1.60 8.08 1.12
N CYS A 92 -2.38 7.65 0.13
CA CYS A 92 -3.66 6.99 0.33
C CYS A 92 -3.57 5.46 0.31
N ALA A 93 -2.40 4.87 0.02
CA ALA A 93 -2.21 3.43 0.04
C ALA A 93 -2.44 2.86 1.46
N SER A 94 -2.82 1.60 1.54
CA SER A 94 -3.24 0.98 2.81
C SER A 94 -2.05 0.76 3.74
N MET A 95 -1.97 1.55 4.81
CA MET A 95 -0.90 1.55 5.81
C MET A 95 -1.46 1.92 7.19
N THR A 96 -0.78 1.53 8.28
CA THR A 96 -1.01 2.15 9.59
C THR A 96 -0.44 3.57 9.62
N HIS A 97 -0.84 4.38 10.59
CA HIS A 97 -0.33 5.75 10.75
C HIS A 97 1.22 5.77 10.83
N GLU A 98 1.78 4.82 11.57
CA GLU A 98 3.22 4.66 11.75
C GLU A 98 3.89 4.26 10.44
N ALA A 99 3.40 3.23 9.74
CA ALA A 99 3.95 2.83 8.45
C ALA A 99 3.88 3.95 7.40
N GLN A 100 2.81 4.76 7.43
CA GLN A 100 2.65 5.92 6.58
C GLN A 100 3.69 7.01 6.86
N SER A 101 4.24 7.08 8.07
CA SER A 101 5.34 7.99 8.38
C SER A 101 6.62 7.66 7.61
N ALA A 102 6.81 6.40 7.20
CA ALA A 102 7.96 5.93 6.43
C ALA A 102 7.67 5.83 4.93
N ALA A 103 6.68 5.03 4.54
CA ALA A 103 6.49 4.57 3.16
C ALA A 103 5.85 5.60 2.21
N ARG A 104 5.65 6.85 2.65
CA ARG A 104 5.19 7.98 1.82
C ARG A 104 6.32 8.88 1.30
N VAL A 105 7.58 8.48 1.46
CA VAL A 105 8.71 9.16 0.81
C VAL A 105 8.65 9.01 -0.71
N THR A 106 9.31 9.93 -1.43
CA THR A 106 9.27 10.05 -2.89
C THR A 106 9.53 8.72 -3.60
N GLY A 107 10.54 7.94 -3.16
CA GLY A 107 10.90 6.67 -3.79
C GLY A 107 9.76 5.65 -3.74
N ALA A 108 9.23 5.36 -2.55
CA ALA A 108 8.10 4.44 -2.40
C ALA A 108 6.85 4.91 -3.15
N CYS A 109 6.61 6.22 -3.23
CA CYS A 109 5.50 6.78 -4.01
C CYS A 109 5.65 6.54 -5.52
N PHE A 110 6.86 6.69 -6.08
CA PHE A 110 7.12 6.37 -7.48
C PHE A 110 6.92 4.90 -7.79
N VAL A 111 7.44 4.02 -6.92
CA VAL A 111 7.23 2.56 -7.02
C VAL A 111 5.74 2.22 -7.05
N MET A 112 4.96 2.72 -6.08
CA MET A 112 3.53 2.46 -6.02
C MET A 112 2.79 2.98 -7.25
N GLY A 113 3.13 4.18 -7.74
CA GLY A 113 2.51 4.79 -8.92
C GLY A 113 2.80 4.00 -10.20
N GLN A 114 4.04 3.59 -10.41
CA GLN A 114 4.43 2.78 -11.57
C GLN A 114 3.74 1.41 -11.53
N ALA A 115 3.76 0.74 -10.38
CA ALA A 115 3.10 -0.56 -10.20
C ALA A 115 1.59 -0.47 -10.47
N ALA A 116 0.90 0.56 -9.97
CA ALA A 116 -0.52 0.78 -10.24
C ALA A 116 -0.80 0.98 -11.73
N GLY A 117 0.03 1.75 -12.45
CA GLY A 117 -0.13 1.97 -13.89
C GLY A 117 0.07 0.70 -14.73
N ILE A 118 1.11 -0.08 -14.43
CA ILE A 118 1.37 -1.36 -15.10
C ILE A 118 0.27 -2.37 -14.78
N ALA A 119 -0.17 -2.44 -13.51
CA ALA A 119 -1.25 -3.32 -13.09
C ALA A 119 -2.57 -3.00 -13.80
N ALA A 120 -2.89 -1.70 -13.98
CA ALA A 120 -4.06 -1.28 -14.74
C ALA A 120 -3.98 -1.71 -16.22
N ASP A 121 -2.82 -1.59 -16.86
CA ASP A 121 -2.63 -2.08 -18.24
C ASP A 121 -2.76 -3.61 -18.35
N LEU A 122 -2.20 -4.36 -17.39
CA LEU A 122 -2.37 -5.81 -17.33
C LEU A 122 -3.83 -6.20 -17.10
N ALA A 123 -4.52 -5.51 -16.20
CA ALA A 123 -5.93 -5.71 -15.92
C ALA A 123 -6.80 -5.51 -17.16
N LEU A 124 -6.55 -4.44 -17.92
CA LEU A 124 -7.25 -4.15 -19.17
C LEU A 124 -7.01 -5.21 -20.26
N LYS A 125 -5.79 -5.74 -20.36
CA LYS A 125 -5.43 -6.75 -21.38
C LYS A 125 -5.99 -8.14 -21.07
N SER A 126 -6.14 -8.46 -19.79
CA SER A 126 -6.57 -9.78 -19.33
C SER A 126 -8.03 -9.83 -18.88
N ASP A 127 -8.76 -8.72 -18.97
CA ASP A 127 -10.13 -8.56 -18.47
C ASP A 127 -10.27 -8.99 -16.99
N THR A 128 -9.33 -8.56 -16.15
CA THR A 128 -9.27 -8.89 -14.72
C THR A 128 -9.50 -7.67 -13.84
N THR A 129 -9.94 -7.91 -12.60
CA THR A 129 -10.06 -6.87 -11.57
C THR A 129 -8.70 -6.50 -10.97
N ALA A 130 -8.63 -5.39 -10.23
CA ALA A 130 -7.45 -4.97 -9.48
C ALA A 130 -6.95 -6.04 -8.51
N ALA A 131 -7.86 -6.77 -7.88
CA ALA A 131 -7.53 -7.86 -6.96
C ALA A 131 -7.02 -9.13 -7.65
N GLN A 132 -7.23 -9.26 -8.97
CA GLN A 132 -6.93 -10.45 -9.77
C GLN A 132 -5.74 -10.27 -10.72
N VAL A 133 -5.06 -9.13 -10.69
CA VAL A 133 -3.85 -8.90 -11.49
C VAL A 133 -2.81 -9.96 -11.15
N ASP A 134 -2.25 -10.59 -12.19
CA ASP A 134 -1.12 -11.51 -12.06
C ASP A 134 0.11 -10.75 -11.58
N THR A 135 0.47 -10.94 -10.32
CA THR A 135 1.61 -10.28 -9.69
C THR A 135 2.94 -10.74 -10.29
N THR A 136 3.02 -11.95 -10.82
CA THR A 136 4.25 -12.45 -11.48
C THR A 136 4.50 -11.67 -12.77
N ALA A 137 3.45 -11.48 -13.58
CA ALA A 137 3.53 -10.68 -14.80
C ALA A 137 3.84 -9.20 -14.49
N LEU A 138 3.24 -8.65 -13.42
CA LEU A 138 3.52 -7.29 -12.94
C LEU A 138 4.98 -7.13 -12.52
N GLN A 139 5.49 -8.04 -11.70
CA GLN A 139 6.88 -8.05 -11.23
C GLN A 139 7.87 -8.13 -12.38
N GLY A 140 7.66 -9.06 -13.32
CA GLY A 140 8.52 -9.20 -14.49
C GLY A 140 8.57 -7.93 -15.34
N ARG A 141 7.46 -7.19 -15.44
CA ARG A 141 7.44 -5.92 -16.17
C ARG A 141 8.06 -4.76 -15.39
N LEU A 142 7.86 -4.69 -14.08
CA LEU A 142 8.54 -3.72 -13.21
C LEU A 142 10.06 -3.88 -13.29
N GLU A 143 10.57 -5.11 -13.20
CA GLU A 143 12.00 -5.40 -13.33
C GLU A 143 12.54 -5.09 -14.72
N ALA A 144 11.78 -5.41 -15.78
CA ALA A 144 12.15 -5.06 -17.16
C ALA A 144 12.23 -3.53 -17.38
N GLU A 145 11.45 -2.75 -16.62
CA GLU A 145 11.52 -1.29 -16.61
C GLU A 145 12.56 -0.73 -15.59
N GLY A 146 13.34 -1.61 -14.95
CA GLY A 146 14.46 -1.26 -14.08
C GLY A 146 14.12 -1.11 -12.59
N ALA A 147 12.92 -1.47 -12.16
CA ALA A 147 12.56 -1.46 -10.74
C ALA A 147 13.27 -2.60 -9.99
N TRP A 148 13.84 -2.30 -8.82
CA TRP A 148 14.40 -3.33 -7.93
C TRP A 148 13.38 -3.74 -6.88
N LEU A 149 13.02 -5.03 -6.87
CA LEU A 149 11.97 -5.58 -6.01
C LEU A 149 12.48 -6.07 -4.64
N GLY A 150 13.77 -5.94 -4.34
CA GLY A 150 14.34 -6.40 -3.07
C GLY A 150 14.39 -7.93 -2.90
N THR A 151 14.28 -8.66 -4.00
CA THR A 151 14.34 -10.13 -4.12
C THR A 151 15.75 -10.68 -4.31
N HIS A 152 16.69 -9.81 -4.70
CA HIS A 152 18.08 -10.14 -5.00
C HIS A 152 19.01 -9.07 -4.43
N PRO A 153 20.30 -9.34 -4.18
CA PRO A 153 21.26 -8.30 -3.78
C PRO A 153 21.33 -7.16 -4.81
N MET A 154 21.63 -5.94 -4.34
CA MET A 154 21.98 -4.81 -5.22
C MET A 154 23.41 -4.90 -5.72
#